data_AF-A0A3S4EP54-F1
#
_entry.id   AF-A0A3S4EP54-F1
#
_cell.length_a   1.000
_cell.length_b   1.000
_cell.length_c   1.000
_cell.angle_alpha   90.00
_cell.angle_beta   90.00
_cell.angle_gamma   90.00
#
_symmetry.space_group_name_H-M   'P 1'
#
loop_
_entity.id
_entity.type
_entity.pdbx_description
1 polymer ?
#
loop_
_entity_poly.entity_id
_entity_poly.type
_entity_poly.pdbx_seq_one_letter_code
_entity_poly.pdbx_strand_id
1 'polypeptide(L)'
;MSAFSQALPQRKLTLAPNLLKGPRGFLFAVLMFAGLLIGMSWWQGPGLIRDLQISANPAYPDAVKTIDGECSTRRGLTDCDARLVYSVNGQRYDNHVSMAFIDFHSGDYMVEVVISGDKPELATLSLGLDMLWNRLAVFGVFALVFIAGIAAMVYGALGAQRGNGQLQLPGRLTLVPVELTNVQEKGKTAFVTYAEKLEKGRSRRTANTEFAAGEVPLMAALADGSVVGVAAKHEVGGLPVLLDSQMQRITDLSPAERQSLLDSLPRPSQSQVDVASGRAPKKLHWKRGLATFFGIILLAVAAVGAYWVYYVTSSETQFDSIGMEINAMLPEPLNRWGCDQLQARFGDDRAPWGCVAADFTSWK
;
A
#
# COMPACT_ATOMS: atom_id res chain seq x y z
N MET A 1 -1.88 33.01 -18.63
CA MET A 1 -0.63 32.29 -18.91
C MET A 1 0.54 33.17 -19.39
N SER A 2 0.33 34.45 -19.71
CA SER A 2 1.35 35.31 -20.35
C SER A 2 2.51 35.77 -19.45
N ALA A 3 2.38 35.72 -18.12
CA ALA A 3 3.40 36.29 -17.22
C ALA A 3 4.71 35.47 -17.14
N PHE A 4 4.68 34.16 -17.42
CA PHE A 4 5.83 33.27 -17.21
C PHE A 4 6.65 32.99 -18.48
N SER A 5 6.13 33.29 -19.67
CA SER A 5 6.77 32.93 -20.94
C SER A 5 7.88 33.87 -21.40
N GLN A 6 7.98 35.09 -20.85
CA GLN A 6 8.92 36.13 -21.30
C GLN A 6 10.00 36.50 -20.27
N ALA A 7 9.96 35.92 -19.07
CA ALA A 7 10.82 36.39 -17.98
C ALA A 7 12.30 36.05 -18.23
N LEU A 8 12.64 34.80 -18.57
CA LEU A 8 14.04 34.36 -18.58
C LEU A 8 14.83 34.77 -19.85
N PRO A 9 16.14 35.09 -19.71
CA PRO A 9 17.03 35.29 -20.83
C PRO A 9 17.02 34.12 -21.82
N GLN A 10 17.08 34.40 -23.12
CA GLN A 10 17.10 33.38 -24.19
C GLN A 10 18.43 32.62 -24.32
N ARG A 11 19.41 32.88 -23.43
CA ARG A 11 20.69 32.15 -23.39
C ARG A 11 20.59 30.91 -22.52
N LYS A 12 21.59 30.02 -22.63
CA LYS A 12 21.71 28.86 -21.76
C LYS A 12 22.05 29.31 -20.33
N LEU A 13 21.36 28.75 -19.36
CA LEU A 13 21.53 29.00 -17.94
C LEU A 13 21.71 27.66 -17.20
N THR A 14 22.40 27.70 -16.08
CA THR A 14 22.59 26.56 -15.18
C THR A 14 21.82 26.77 -13.87
N LEU A 15 21.44 25.66 -13.27
CA LEU A 15 20.82 25.61 -11.95
C LEU A 15 21.85 25.09 -10.93
N ALA A 16 21.74 25.55 -9.69
CA ALA A 16 22.58 25.05 -8.62
C ALA A 16 22.40 23.52 -8.46
N PRO A 17 23.45 22.81 -8.03
CA PRO A 17 23.38 21.35 -7.87
C PRO A 17 22.49 20.95 -6.68
N ASN A 18 22.02 19.70 -6.68
CA ASN A 18 21.36 19.05 -5.54
C ASN A 18 20.07 19.73 -5.01
N LEU A 19 19.38 20.47 -5.87
CA LEU A 19 18.12 21.16 -5.54
C LEU A 19 16.92 20.21 -5.43
N LEU A 20 16.92 19.11 -6.19
CA LEU A 20 15.87 18.10 -6.09
C LEU A 20 16.21 17.11 -4.98
N LYS A 21 15.24 16.81 -4.11
CA LYS A 21 15.36 15.83 -3.04
C LYS A 21 14.43 14.65 -3.29
N GLY A 22 14.89 13.46 -2.90
CA GLY A 22 14.01 12.30 -2.77
C GLY A 22 12.90 12.56 -1.72
N PRO A 23 11.90 11.68 -1.63
CA PRO A 23 10.88 11.79 -0.60
C PRO A 23 11.50 11.93 0.80
N ARG A 24 10.91 12.79 1.64
CA ARG A 24 11.43 12.99 3.00
C ARG A 24 11.35 11.69 3.79
N GLY A 25 12.41 11.38 4.53
CA GLY A 25 12.47 10.15 5.33
C GLY A 25 12.53 8.86 4.52
N PHE A 26 12.92 8.90 3.24
CA PHE A 26 12.90 7.70 2.39
C PHE A 26 13.69 6.53 2.97
N LEU A 27 14.90 6.77 3.50
CA LEU A 27 15.73 5.73 4.09
C LEU A 27 15.01 5.04 5.24
N PHE A 28 14.45 5.84 6.15
CA PHE A 28 13.71 5.31 7.29
C PHE A 28 12.49 4.48 6.84
N ALA A 29 11.69 5.01 5.90
CA ALA A 29 10.51 4.30 5.40
C ALA A 29 10.87 2.99 4.67
N VAL A 30 11.93 3.00 3.86
CA VAL A 30 12.41 1.80 3.17
C VAL A 30 12.91 0.75 4.17
N LEU A 31 13.72 1.16 5.16
CA LEU A 31 14.21 0.26 6.19
C LEU A 31 13.06 -0.30 7.05
N MET A 32 12.08 0.53 7.37
CA MET A 32 10.88 0.11 8.11
C MET A 32 10.08 -0.93 7.32
N PHE A 33 9.74 -0.67 6.05
CA PHE A 33 9.00 -1.63 5.23
C PHE A 33 9.79 -2.91 4.96
N ALA A 34 11.10 -2.81 4.73
CA ALA A 34 11.96 -3.98 4.59
C ALA A 34 12.01 -4.80 5.88
N GLY A 35 12.15 -4.15 7.03
CA GLY A 35 12.11 -4.80 8.34
C GLY A 35 10.78 -5.48 8.62
N LEU A 36 9.65 -4.85 8.30
CA LEU A 36 8.31 -5.45 8.43
C LEU A 36 8.15 -6.66 7.51
N LEU A 37 8.61 -6.57 6.25
CA LEU A 37 8.55 -7.67 5.30
C LEU A 37 9.41 -8.87 5.74
N ILE A 38 10.62 -8.60 6.23
CA ILE A 38 11.53 -9.64 6.76
C ILE A 38 10.93 -10.26 8.02
N GLY A 39 10.47 -9.44 8.98
CA GLY A 39 9.86 -9.91 10.22
C GLY A 39 8.62 -10.78 9.97
N MET A 40 7.74 -10.34 9.06
CA MET A 40 6.56 -11.10 8.65
C MET A 40 6.94 -12.43 7.99
N SER A 41 7.92 -12.41 7.07
CA SER A 41 8.41 -13.62 6.41
C SER A 41 9.04 -14.61 7.39
N TRP A 42 9.78 -14.11 8.38
CA TRP A 42 10.40 -14.96 9.40
C TRP A 42 9.37 -15.55 10.37
N TRP A 43 8.37 -14.76 10.77
CA TRP A 43 7.33 -15.20 11.69
C TRP A 43 6.35 -16.21 11.06
N GLN A 44 5.86 -15.96 9.84
CA GLN A 44 4.79 -16.76 9.23
C GLN A 44 5.29 -17.69 8.13
N GLY A 45 6.38 -17.34 7.45
CA GLY A 45 6.87 -18.07 6.27
C GLY A 45 7.11 -19.57 6.49
N PRO A 46 7.79 -20.00 7.58
CA PRO A 46 8.02 -21.43 7.81
C PRO A 46 6.72 -22.24 7.90
N GLY A 47 5.72 -21.73 8.61
CA GLY A 47 4.41 -22.38 8.74
C GLY A 47 3.68 -22.47 7.41
N LEU A 48 3.63 -21.38 6.64
CA LEU A 48 3.01 -21.38 5.30
C LEU A 48 3.70 -22.35 4.33
N ILE A 49 5.02 -22.41 4.33
CA ILE A 49 5.77 -23.33 3.46
C ILE A 49 5.49 -24.78 3.86
N ARG A 50 5.47 -25.09 5.16
CA ARG A 50 5.11 -26.42 5.65
C ARG A 50 3.69 -26.80 5.22
N ASP A 51 2.72 -25.92 5.47
CA ASP A 51 1.31 -26.20 5.18
C ASP A 51 1.06 -26.33 3.66
N LEU A 52 1.79 -25.56 2.84
CA LEU A 52 1.83 -25.75 1.38
C LEU A 52 2.38 -27.12 0.97
N GLN A 53 3.48 -27.57 1.59
CA GLN A 53 4.06 -28.89 1.30
C GLN A 53 3.10 -30.03 1.69
N ILE A 54 2.42 -29.90 2.82
CA ILE A 54 1.42 -30.88 3.27
C ILE A 54 0.22 -30.88 2.32
N SER A 55 -0.25 -29.72 1.87
CA SER A 55 -1.41 -29.60 0.97
C SER A 55 -1.24 -30.32 -0.38
N ALA A 56 0.00 -30.53 -0.83
CA ALA A 56 0.28 -31.20 -2.10
C ALA A 56 0.03 -32.72 -2.08
N ASN A 57 0.26 -33.35 -0.92
CA ASN A 57 0.01 -34.77 -0.70
C ASN A 57 -0.38 -35.00 0.78
N PRO A 58 -1.63 -34.68 1.16
CA PRO A 58 -2.07 -34.79 2.54
C PRO A 58 -2.34 -36.25 2.93
N ALA A 59 -1.88 -36.65 4.12
CA ALA A 59 -2.12 -37.96 4.70
C ALA A 59 -2.48 -37.82 6.19
N TYR A 60 -2.98 -38.91 6.79
CA TYR A 60 -3.42 -38.95 8.18
C TYR A 60 -2.59 -39.98 8.98
N PRO A 61 -2.15 -39.67 10.20
CA PRO A 61 -1.34 -40.59 11.00
C PRO A 61 -2.17 -41.75 11.57
N ASP A 62 -1.53 -42.92 11.75
CA ASP A 62 -2.17 -44.13 12.26
C ASP A 62 -2.73 -43.96 13.69
N ALA A 63 -2.04 -43.14 14.51
CA ALA A 63 -2.48 -42.83 15.85
C ALA A 63 -2.05 -41.42 16.28
N VAL A 64 -3.00 -40.67 16.83
CA VAL A 64 -2.78 -39.37 17.48
C VAL A 64 -2.84 -39.55 18.98
N LYS A 65 -1.79 -39.14 19.69
CA LYS A 65 -1.70 -39.27 21.16
C LYS A 65 -2.15 -38.01 21.88
N THR A 66 -1.80 -36.84 21.35
CA THR A 66 -2.10 -35.56 22.01
C THR A 66 -2.21 -34.47 20.97
N ILE A 67 -3.27 -33.67 21.09
CA ILE A 67 -3.45 -32.37 20.44
C ILE A 67 -3.69 -31.40 21.60
N ASP A 68 -2.73 -30.52 21.85
CA ASP A 68 -2.84 -29.50 22.90
C ASP A 68 -2.58 -28.14 22.26
N GLY A 69 -3.60 -27.29 22.18
CA GLY A 69 -3.47 -26.01 21.49
C GLY A 69 -4.49 -24.97 21.96
N GLU A 70 -4.13 -23.72 21.75
CA GLU A 70 -4.94 -22.56 22.09
C GLU A 70 -4.95 -21.56 20.94
N CYS A 71 -6.08 -20.86 20.78
CA CYS A 71 -6.25 -19.81 19.79
C CYS A 71 -6.67 -18.51 20.47
N SER A 72 -6.11 -17.39 20.03
CA SER A 72 -6.35 -16.05 20.55
C SER A 72 -6.64 -15.08 19.41
N THR A 73 -7.83 -14.49 19.41
CA THR A 73 -8.27 -13.55 18.38
C THR A 73 -8.21 -12.11 18.87
N ARG A 74 -7.50 -11.25 18.14
CA ARG A 74 -7.38 -9.81 18.42
C ARG A 74 -7.59 -9.01 17.15
N ARG A 75 -8.66 -8.19 17.12
CA ARG A 75 -9.00 -7.31 15.97
C ARG A 75 -9.12 -8.07 14.63
N GLY A 76 -9.67 -9.28 14.67
CA GLY A 76 -9.85 -10.15 13.50
C GLY A 76 -8.61 -10.94 13.08
N LEU A 77 -7.47 -10.78 13.77
CA LEU A 77 -6.31 -11.65 13.62
C LEU A 77 -6.40 -12.75 14.68
N THR A 78 -6.53 -14.00 14.24
CA THR A 78 -6.51 -15.19 15.09
C THR A 78 -5.12 -15.80 15.04
N ASP A 79 -4.51 -15.99 16.21
CA ASP A 79 -3.22 -16.65 16.39
C ASP A 79 -3.45 -17.97 17.14
N CYS A 80 -2.96 -19.08 16.60
CA CYS A 80 -3.13 -20.41 17.15
C CYS A 80 -1.78 -21.09 17.31
N ASP A 81 -1.54 -21.65 18.49
CA ASP A 81 -0.38 -22.45 18.82
C ASP A 81 -0.85 -23.83 19.27
N ALA A 82 -0.26 -24.90 18.72
CA ALA A 82 -0.58 -26.27 19.11
C ALA A 82 0.65 -27.16 19.13
N ARG A 83 0.68 -28.10 20.08
CA ARG A 83 1.62 -29.21 20.15
C ARG A 83 0.93 -30.50 19.70
N LEU A 84 1.54 -31.16 18.73
CA LEU A 84 1.03 -32.37 18.09
C LEU A 84 1.95 -33.54 18.42
N VAL A 85 1.41 -34.57 19.06
CA VAL A 85 2.11 -35.83 19.31
C VAL A 85 1.38 -36.95 18.60
N TYR A 86 2.04 -37.55 17.60
CA TYR A 86 1.46 -38.60 16.76
C TYR A 86 2.48 -39.68 16.44
N SER A 87 2.02 -40.79 15.86
CA SER A 87 2.89 -41.86 15.37
C SER A 87 2.51 -42.34 13.98
N VAL A 88 3.52 -42.62 13.18
CA VAL A 88 3.42 -43.15 11.81
C VAL A 88 4.32 -44.38 11.73
N ASN A 89 3.78 -45.54 11.32
CA ASN A 89 4.57 -46.79 11.24
C ASN A 89 5.34 -47.12 12.53
N GLY A 90 4.77 -46.80 13.70
CA GLY A 90 5.39 -47.01 15.01
C GLY A 90 6.46 -45.99 15.42
N GLN A 91 6.88 -45.06 14.54
CA GLN A 91 7.77 -43.95 14.90
C GLN A 91 6.97 -42.79 15.49
N ARG A 92 7.46 -42.18 16.57
CA ARG A 92 6.81 -41.09 17.29
C ARG A 92 7.36 -39.73 16.85
N TYR A 93 6.46 -38.79 16.59
CA TYR A 93 6.78 -37.41 16.27
C TYR A 93 6.18 -36.47 17.32
N ASP A 94 6.86 -35.34 17.55
CA ASP A 94 6.47 -34.30 18.50
C ASP A 94 6.75 -32.95 17.84
N ASN A 95 5.68 -32.30 17.39
CA ASN A 95 5.74 -31.10 16.56
C ASN A 95 5.00 -29.95 17.21
N HIS A 96 5.59 -28.76 17.13
CA HIS A 96 4.93 -27.52 17.48
C HIS A 96 4.50 -26.79 16.21
N VAL A 97 3.22 -26.47 16.12
CA VAL A 97 2.64 -25.77 14.97
C VAL A 97 2.05 -24.47 15.46
N SER A 98 2.47 -23.38 14.83
CA SER A 98 1.88 -22.06 15.01
C SER A 98 1.33 -21.57 13.68
N MET A 99 0.20 -20.86 13.73
CA MET A 99 -0.44 -20.29 12.56
C MET A 99 -1.24 -19.06 12.96
N ALA A 100 -1.15 -18.00 12.14
CA ALA A 100 -2.07 -16.87 12.25
C ALA A 100 -2.80 -16.63 10.94
N PHE A 101 -4.07 -16.27 11.04
CA PHE A 101 -4.99 -16.04 9.92
C PHE A 101 -6.02 -14.96 10.29
N ILE A 102 -6.76 -14.46 9.29
CA ILE A 102 -7.85 -13.50 9.54
C ILE A 102 -9.14 -14.28 9.69
N ASP A 103 -9.73 -14.21 10.88
CA ASP A 103 -10.99 -14.86 11.20
C ASP A 103 -11.80 -14.01 12.21
N PHE A 104 -13.11 -14.09 12.08
CA PHE A 104 -14.10 -13.41 12.92
C PHE A 104 -14.93 -14.41 13.74
N HIS A 105 -14.64 -15.70 13.65
CA HIS A 105 -15.24 -16.74 14.45
C HIS A 105 -14.89 -16.58 15.94
N SER A 106 -15.85 -16.91 16.80
CA SER A 106 -15.68 -17.00 18.24
C SER A 106 -16.19 -18.36 18.70
N GLY A 107 -15.28 -19.29 18.97
CA GLY A 107 -15.61 -20.66 19.36
C GLY A 107 -14.43 -21.61 19.20
N ASP A 108 -14.65 -22.88 19.55
CA ASP A 108 -13.66 -23.94 19.39
C ASP A 108 -13.66 -24.45 17.94
N TYR A 109 -12.47 -24.77 17.42
CA TYR A 109 -12.30 -25.34 16.09
C TYR A 109 -12.23 -26.87 16.19
N MET A 110 -12.98 -27.56 15.34
CA MET A 110 -12.80 -28.99 15.14
C MET A 110 -11.57 -29.22 14.26
N VAL A 111 -10.57 -29.92 14.77
CA VAL A 111 -9.28 -30.10 14.09
C VAL A 111 -8.84 -31.55 14.07
N GLU A 112 -8.20 -31.93 12.97
CA GLU A 112 -7.53 -33.21 12.81
C GLU A 112 -6.03 -32.98 12.56
N VAL A 113 -5.19 -33.95 12.94
CA VAL A 113 -3.76 -33.91 12.60
C VAL A 113 -3.59 -34.39 11.16
N VAL A 114 -3.00 -33.54 10.32
CA VAL A 114 -2.68 -33.86 8.93
C VAL A 114 -1.16 -33.84 8.75
N ILE A 115 -0.62 -34.86 8.09
CA ILE A 115 0.81 -35.03 7.81
C ILE A 115 1.06 -34.99 6.30
N SER A 116 2.30 -34.73 5.90
CA SER A 116 2.70 -34.94 4.50
C SER A 116 2.86 -36.44 4.23
N GLY A 117 2.27 -36.92 3.14
CA GLY A 117 2.45 -38.29 2.66
C GLY A 117 3.89 -38.62 2.26
N ASP A 118 4.67 -37.59 1.86
CA ASP A 118 6.06 -37.76 1.43
C ASP A 118 7.06 -37.61 2.60
N LYS A 119 6.72 -36.76 3.58
CA LYS A 119 7.58 -36.36 4.70
C LYS A 119 6.80 -36.40 6.01
N PRO A 120 6.73 -37.57 6.69
CA PRO A 120 5.91 -37.73 7.89
C PRO A 120 6.36 -36.85 9.08
N GLU A 121 7.56 -36.27 9.03
CA GLU A 121 8.02 -35.26 9.98
C GLU A 121 7.28 -33.91 9.88
N LEU A 122 6.62 -33.63 8.75
CA LEU A 122 5.81 -32.44 8.56
C LEU A 122 4.37 -32.74 8.98
N ALA A 123 3.91 -32.04 10.02
CA ALA A 123 2.52 -32.08 10.47
C ALA A 123 1.93 -30.69 10.64
N THR A 124 0.62 -30.61 10.46
CA THR A 124 -0.19 -29.44 10.74
C THR A 124 -1.58 -29.87 11.21
N LEU A 125 -2.44 -28.91 11.51
CA LEU A 125 -3.85 -29.15 11.79
C LEU A 125 -4.66 -28.97 10.50
N SER A 126 -5.78 -29.68 10.35
CA SER A 126 -6.73 -29.45 9.24
C SER A 126 -7.09 -27.97 9.11
N LEU A 127 -7.27 -27.27 10.24
CA LEU A 127 -7.47 -25.82 10.30
C LEU A 127 -6.39 -25.02 9.56
N GLY A 128 -5.13 -25.46 9.63
CA GLY A 128 -4.01 -24.81 8.95
C GLY A 128 -4.07 -24.94 7.42
N LEU A 129 -4.63 -26.05 6.92
CA LEU A 129 -4.85 -26.28 5.49
C LEU A 129 -6.10 -25.55 5.00
N ASP A 130 -7.18 -25.58 5.78
CA ASP A 130 -8.40 -24.84 5.49
C ASP A 130 -8.06 -23.34 5.38
N MET A 131 -7.35 -22.78 6.35
CA MET A 131 -7.00 -21.36 6.34
C MET A 131 -5.80 -21.01 5.45
N LEU A 132 -5.24 -21.97 4.68
CA LEU A 132 -4.03 -21.74 3.90
C LEU A 132 -4.21 -20.63 2.85
N TRP A 133 -5.32 -20.63 2.12
CA TRP A 133 -5.61 -19.62 1.11
C TRP A 133 -5.90 -18.24 1.70
N ASN A 134 -6.62 -18.17 2.82
CA ASN A 134 -6.84 -16.94 3.58
C ASN A 134 -5.48 -16.33 4.00
N ARG A 135 -4.60 -17.14 4.58
CA ARG A 135 -3.24 -16.75 4.98
C ARG A 135 -2.41 -16.26 3.80
N LEU A 136 -2.37 -17.01 2.71
CA LEU A 136 -1.63 -16.63 1.50
C LEU A 136 -2.11 -15.31 0.91
N ALA A 137 -3.43 -15.09 0.84
CA ALA A 137 -4.01 -13.86 0.34
C ALA A 137 -3.66 -12.67 1.25
N VAL A 138 -3.85 -12.79 2.56
CA VAL A 138 -3.58 -11.73 3.53
C VAL A 138 -2.10 -11.34 3.53
N PHE A 139 -1.20 -12.31 3.71
CA PHE A 139 0.24 -12.04 3.72
C PHE A 139 0.74 -11.59 2.34
N GLY A 140 0.16 -12.09 1.25
CA GLY A 140 0.44 -11.63 -0.11
C GLY A 140 0.09 -10.15 -0.32
N VAL A 141 -1.07 -9.70 0.17
CA VAL A 141 -1.48 -8.29 0.11
C VAL A 141 -0.52 -7.41 0.93
N PHE A 142 -0.18 -7.81 2.16
CA PHE A 142 0.78 -7.05 2.97
C PHE A 142 2.16 -6.98 2.31
N ALA A 143 2.65 -8.10 1.78
CA ALA A 143 3.92 -8.15 1.05
C ALA A 143 3.88 -7.21 -0.17
N LEU A 144 2.81 -7.24 -0.96
CA LEU A 144 2.64 -6.37 -2.11
C LEU A 144 2.65 -4.88 -1.72
N VAL A 145 1.94 -4.51 -0.64
CA VAL A 145 1.93 -3.13 -0.12
C VAL A 145 3.33 -2.69 0.29
N PHE A 146 4.07 -3.52 1.02
CA PHE A 146 5.44 -3.20 1.45
C PHE A 146 6.40 -3.08 0.26
N ILE A 147 6.35 -4.02 -0.68
CA ILE A 147 7.20 -4.01 -1.90
C ILE A 147 6.87 -2.80 -2.78
N ALA A 148 5.59 -2.53 -3.02
CA ALA A 148 5.15 -1.38 -3.81
C ALA A 148 5.54 -0.05 -3.13
N GLY A 149 5.42 0.02 -1.80
CA GLY A 149 5.87 1.17 -1.00
C GLY A 149 7.38 1.42 -1.15
N ILE A 150 8.19 0.38 -1.02
CA ILE A 150 9.65 0.46 -1.25
C ILE A 150 9.94 0.92 -2.68
N ALA A 151 9.33 0.29 -3.68
CA ALA A 151 9.55 0.60 -5.09
C ALA A 151 9.19 2.06 -5.42
N ALA A 152 8.07 2.57 -4.91
CA ALA A 152 7.66 3.96 -5.09
C ALA A 152 8.67 4.95 -4.50
N MET A 153 9.17 4.68 -3.28
CA MET A 153 10.16 5.54 -2.61
C MET A 153 11.50 5.52 -3.35
N VAL A 154 11.97 4.35 -3.77
CA VAL A 154 13.20 4.19 -4.56
C VAL A 154 13.07 4.88 -5.92
N TYR A 155 11.94 4.70 -6.62
CA TYR A 155 11.68 5.36 -7.90
C TYR A 155 11.72 6.89 -7.76
N GLY A 156 11.09 7.43 -6.70
CA GLY A 156 11.14 8.86 -6.40
C GLY A 156 12.55 9.37 -6.11
N ALA A 157 13.33 8.63 -5.33
CA ALA A 157 14.72 8.98 -5.02
C ALA A 157 15.63 8.95 -6.27
N LEU A 158 15.53 7.89 -7.09
CA LEU A 158 16.27 7.77 -8.35
C LEU A 158 15.85 8.88 -9.34
N GLY A 159 14.56 9.23 -9.38
CA GLY A 159 14.07 10.34 -10.19
C GLY A 159 14.71 11.68 -9.81
N ALA A 160 14.82 11.95 -8.50
CA ALA A 160 15.48 13.16 -8.00
C ALA A 160 16.99 13.16 -8.29
N GLN A 161 17.68 12.03 -8.12
CA GLN A 161 19.10 11.89 -8.44
C GLN A 161 19.38 12.12 -9.93
N ARG A 162 18.61 11.47 -10.81
CA ARG A 162 18.72 11.68 -12.27
C ARG A 162 18.43 13.12 -12.65
N GLY A 163 17.41 13.73 -12.03
CA GLY A 163 17.08 15.15 -12.22
C GLY A 163 18.23 16.07 -11.85
N ASN A 164 18.86 15.86 -10.69
CA ASN A 164 20.01 16.68 -10.23
C ASN A 164 21.21 16.61 -11.19
N GLY A 165 21.47 15.46 -11.81
CA GLY A 165 22.52 15.35 -12.83
C GLY A 165 22.27 16.23 -14.06
N GLN A 166 21.00 16.44 -14.42
CA GLN A 166 20.61 17.29 -15.55
C GLN A 166 20.66 18.78 -15.22
N LEU A 167 20.54 19.19 -13.95
CA LEU A 167 20.50 20.60 -13.53
C LEU A 167 21.80 21.36 -13.80
N GLN A 168 22.92 20.65 -13.84
CA GLN A 168 24.25 21.23 -14.06
C GLN A 168 24.58 21.42 -15.54
N LEU A 169 23.77 20.86 -16.44
CA LEU A 169 23.97 21.05 -17.88
C LEU A 169 23.45 22.44 -18.29
N PRO A 170 24.25 23.26 -18.99
CA PRO A 170 23.76 24.53 -19.51
C PRO A 170 22.65 24.32 -20.54
N GLY A 171 21.49 24.91 -20.31
CA GLY A 171 20.36 24.80 -21.22
C GLY A 171 19.34 25.91 -21.04
N ARG A 172 18.34 25.95 -21.92
CA ARG A 172 17.23 26.92 -21.81
C ARG A 172 16.34 26.55 -20.64
N LEU A 173 16.00 27.57 -19.85
CA LEU A 173 15.10 27.46 -18.71
C LEU A 173 13.78 28.15 -19.03
N THR A 174 12.68 27.55 -18.60
CA THR A 174 11.33 28.13 -18.71
C THR A 174 10.71 28.21 -17.32
N LEU A 175 10.08 29.34 -16.99
CA LEU A 175 9.35 29.45 -15.73
C LEU A 175 8.00 28.75 -15.88
N VAL A 176 7.68 27.90 -14.91
CA VAL A 176 6.41 27.18 -14.84
C VAL A 176 5.77 27.38 -13.47
N PRO A 177 4.44 27.60 -13.42
CA PRO A 177 3.73 27.66 -12.15
C PRO A 177 3.62 26.25 -11.54
N VAL A 178 3.91 26.14 -10.25
CA VAL A 178 3.78 24.88 -9.49
C VAL A 178 2.91 25.08 -8.26
N GLU A 179 2.13 24.06 -7.94
CA GLU A 179 1.31 24.04 -6.73
C GLU A 179 2.10 23.40 -5.59
N LEU A 180 2.16 24.07 -4.44
CA LEU A 180 2.80 23.55 -3.24
C LEU A 180 1.84 22.58 -2.56
N THR A 181 2.13 21.28 -2.64
CA THR A 181 1.27 20.25 -2.08
C THR A 181 1.56 19.99 -0.60
N ASN A 182 2.79 20.23 -0.15
CA ASN A 182 3.17 20.09 1.25
C ASN A 182 4.37 20.99 1.57
N VAL A 183 4.32 21.71 2.70
CA VAL A 183 5.43 22.51 3.23
C VAL A 183 5.65 22.08 4.67
N GLN A 184 6.82 21.51 4.96
CA GLN A 184 7.19 21.03 6.30
C GLN A 184 8.40 21.78 6.81
N GLU A 185 8.20 22.61 7.83
CA GLU A 185 9.29 23.31 8.51
C GLU A 185 9.88 22.41 9.61
N LYS A 186 11.21 22.34 9.70
CA LYS A 186 11.92 21.69 10.80
C LYS A 186 13.04 22.60 11.29
N GLY A 187 12.78 23.30 12.40
CA GLY A 187 13.70 24.32 12.91
C GLY A 187 13.83 25.46 11.90
N LYS A 188 15.01 25.62 11.30
CA LYS A 188 15.26 26.70 10.33
C LYS A 188 15.18 26.25 8.87
N THR A 189 14.98 24.95 8.57
CA THR A 189 14.87 24.47 7.19
C THR A 189 13.42 24.14 6.83
N ALA A 190 13.10 24.24 5.54
CA ALA A 190 11.78 23.89 5.02
C ALA A 190 11.89 22.86 3.91
N PHE A 191 11.13 21.76 4.01
CA PHE A 191 11.01 20.76 2.96
C PHE A 191 9.69 20.95 2.24
N VAL A 192 9.76 21.17 0.92
CA VAL A 192 8.61 21.54 0.10
C VAL A 192 8.41 20.47 -0.96
N THR A 193 7.20 19.89 -0.98
CA THR A 193 6.70 19.04 -2.06
C THR A 193 5.78 19.87 -2.93
N TYR A 194 5.97 19.79 -4.25
CA TYR A 194 5.24 20.59 -5.21
C TYR A 194 4.98 19.80 -6.49
N ALA A 195 4.02 20.26 -7.29
CA ALA A 195 3.64 19.63 -8.54
C ALA A 195 3.30 20.65 -9.63
N GLU A 196 3.63 20.33 -10.88
CA GLU A 196 3.26 21.16 -12.04
C GLU A 196 1.75 21.01 -12.31
N LYS A 197 1.02 22.13 -12.31
CA LYS A 197 -0.43 22.19 -12.53
C LYS A 197 -0.70 22.21 -14.03
N LEU A 198 -1.40 21.22 -14.59
CA LEU A 198 -1.80 21.23 -16.00
C LEU A 198 -3.17 21.91 -16.17
N GLU A 199 -3.40 22.54 -17.34
CA GLU A 199 -4.66 23.25 -17.69
C GLU A 199 -5.95 22.41 -17.62
N LYS A 200 -5.85 21.08 -17.44
CA LYS A 200 -7.00 20.17 -17.32
C LYS A 200 -7.12 19.49 -15.95
N GLY A 201 -6.60 20.10 -14.89
CA GLY A 201 -6.73 19.59 -13.52
C GLY A 201 -5.97 18.27 -13.26
N ARG A 202 -5.13 17.83 -14.20
CA ARG A 202 -4.17 16.73 -13.98
C ARG A 202 -2.88 17.34 -13.44
N SER A 203 -2.37 16.79 -12.35
CA SER A 203 -1.03 17.14 -11.85
C SER A 203 0.02 16.35 -12.62
N ARG A 204 1.15 16.98 -13.00
CA ARG A 204 2.35 16.22 -13.44
C ARG A 204 3.03 15.58 -12.21
N ARG A 205 4.16 14.90 -12.47
CA ARG A 205 5.10 14.36 -11.48
C ARG A 205 5.37 15.38 -10.36
N THR A 206 5.27 14.93 -9.12
CA THR A 206 5.66 15.69 -7.94
C THR A 206 7.18 15.74 -7.82
N ALA A 207 7.70 16.86 -7.34
CA ALA A 207 9.10 17.04 -6.99
C ALA A 207 9.21 17.54 -5.55
N ASN A 208 10.38 17.33 -4.94
CA ASN A 208 10.68 17.85 -3.61
C ASN A 208 11.95 18.68 -3.64
N THR A 209 12.00 19.70 -2.78
CA THR A 209 13.21 20.47 -2.50
C THR A 209 13.32 20.74 -1.02
N GLU A 210 14.53 21.04 -0.57
CA GLU A 210 14.79 21.62 0.74
C GLU A 210 15.24 23.08 0.57
N PHE A 211 14.85 23.93 1.51
CA PHE A 211 15.27 25.33 1.64
C PHE A 211 16.06 25.48 2.94
N ALA A 212 17.21 26.15 2.85
CA ALA A 212 18.06 26.43 3.99
C ALA A 212 17.48 27.55 4.87
N ALA A 213 18.14 27.83 5.99
CA ALA A 213 17.74 28.91 6.90
C ALA A 213 17.69 30.27 6.19
N GLY A 214 16.51 30.90 6.19
CA GLY A 214 16.29 32.20 5.55
C GLY A 214 15.97 32.12 4.05
N GLU A 215 16.05 30.92 3.44
CA GLU A 215 15.54 30.73 2.09
C GLU A 215 14.04 30.43 2.15
N VAL A 216 13.26 31.10 1.29
CA VAL A 216 11.82 30.86 1.14
C VAL A 216 11.48 30.68 -0.34
N PRO A 217 10.46 29.87 -0.68
CA PRO A 217 10.08 29.64 -2.07
C PRO A 217 9.61 30.95 -2.73
N LEU A 218 9.97 31.11 -4.01
CA LEU A 218 9.44 32.19 -4.83
C LEU A 218 7.97 31.93 -5.15
N MET A 219 7.11 32.87 -4.79
CA MET A 219 5.67 32.80 -5.00
C MET A 219 5.22 33.89 -5.96
N ALA A 220 4.25 33.58 -6.82
CA ALA A 220 3.63 34.54 -7.74
C ALA A 220 2.11 34.44 -7.69
N ALA A 221 1.44 35.57 -7.87
CA ALA A 221 -0.01 35.62 -8.05
C ALA A 221 -0.38 35.39 -9.52
N LEU A 222 -1.33 34.50 -9.77
CA LEU A 222 -1.94 34.29 -11.07
C LEU A 222 -3.09 35.29 -11.29
N ALA A 223 -3.46 35.49 -12.57
CA ALA A 223 -4.54 36.40 -12.95
C ALA A 223 -5.92 35.99 -12.39
N ASP A 224 -6.10 34.71 -12.05
CA ASP A 224 -7.30 34.19 -11.37
C ASP A 224 -7.29 34.42 -9.85
N GLY A 225 -6.28 35.13 -9.32
CA GLY A 225 -6.10 35.40 -7.90
C GLY A 225 -5.47 34.26 -7.10
N SER A 226 -5.18 33.11 -7.72
CA SER A 226 -4.51 32.00 -7.05
C SER A 226 -3.01 32.26 -6.90
N VAL A 227 -2.41 31.77 -5.81
CA VAL A 227 -0.97 31.90 -5.57
C VAL A 227 -0.29 30.56 -5.81
N VAL A 228 0.78 30.61 -6.58
CA VAL A 228 1.57 29.44 -7.01
C VAL A 228 3.05 29.66 -6.73
N GLY A 229 3.78 28.58 -6.54
CA GLY A 229 5.24 28.62 -6.57
C GLY A 229 5.75 28.82 -7.99
N VAL A 230 6.91 29.44 -8.11
CA VAL A 230 7.59 29.63 -9.39
C VAL A 230 8.75 28.65 -9.49
N ALA A 231 8.72 27.78 -10.48
CA ALA A 231 9.78 26.81 -10.73
C ALA A 231 10.44 27.03 -12.10
N ALA A 232 11.72 26.70 -12.21
CA ALA A 232 12.45 26.66 -13.48
C ALA A 232 12.45 25.23 -14.03
N LYS A 233 12.02 25.07 -15.28
CA LYS A 233 12.04 23.81 -16.02
C LYS A 233 13.09 23.85 -17.11
N HIS A 234 13.98 22.86 -17.07
CA HIS A 234 15.04 22.70 -18.05
C HIS A 234 14.50 22.13 -19.36
N GLU A 235 15.02 22.59 -20.51
CA GLU A 235 14.58 22.16 -21.85
C GLU A 235 14.76 20.66 -22.06
N VAL A 236 15.84 20.08 -21.52
CA VAL A 236 16.06 18.64 -21.48
C VAL A 236 15.33 18.07 -20.27
N GLY A 237 14.05 17.72 -20.46
CA GLY A 237 13.35 16.61 -19.79
C GLY A 237 13.48 16.44 -18.27
N GLY A 238 13.65 17.50 -17.48
CA GLY A 238 13.84 17.44 -16.03
C GLY A 238 12.56 17.66 -15.20
N LEU A 239 12.63 17.29 -13.90
CA LEU A 239 11.66 17.77 -12.92
C LEU A 239 11.83 19.29 -12.76
N PRO A 240 10.74 20.08 -12.69
CA PRO A 240 10.85 21.52 -12.47
C PRO A 240 11.50 21.78 -11.10
N VAL A 241 12.36 22.78 -11.01
CA VAL A 241 13.07 23.16 -9.79
C VAL A 241 12.42 24.40 -9.20
N LEU A 242 11.83 24.26 -8.02
CA LEU A 242 11.25 25.38 -7.28
C LEU A 242 12.34 26.40 -6.90
N LEU A 243 12.13 27.65 -7.29
CA LEU A 243 13.06 28.76 -7.08
C LEU A 243 12.90 29.35 -5.68
N ASP A 244 13.96 29.96 -5.17
CA ASP A 244 13.94 30.79 -3.97
C ASP A 244 13.53 32.22 -4.30
N SER A 245 13.02 32.95 -3.31
CA SER A 245 12.55 34.34 -3.46
C SER A 245 13.60 35.31 -3.99
N GLN A 246 14.88 34.96 -3.94
CA GLN A 246 16.00 35.76 -4.44
C GLN A 246 16.52 35.23 -5.80
N MET A 247 15.92 34.18 -6.38
CA MET A 247 16.39 33.49 -7.59
C MET A 247 17.89 33.15 -7.57
N GLN A 248 18.44 32.81 -6.40
CA GLN A 248 19.84 32.41 -6.25
C GLN A 248 20.10 31.00 -6.76
N ARG A 249 19.06 30.18 -6.88
CA ARG A 249 19.14 28.82 -7.45
C ARG A 249 19.48 28.77 -8.93
N ILE A 250 19.38 29.89 -9.66
CA ILE A 250 19.92 30.04 -11.02
C ILE A 250 21.27 30.76 -10.91
N THR A 251 22.34 30.07 -11.28
CA THR A 251 23.72 30.50 -11.00
C THR A 251 24.26 31.53 -11.99
N ASP A 252 23.78 31.53 -13.24
CA ASP A 252 24.30 32.38 -14.33
C ASP A 252 23.56 33.71 -14.52
N LEU A 253 22.74 34.11 -13.54
CA LEU A 253 22.04 35.40 -13.56
C LEU A 253 22.88 36.51 -12.92
N SER A 254 23.04 37.62 -13.63
CA SER A 254 23.58 38.83 -13.04
C SER A 254 22.60 39.44 -12.02
N PRO A 255 23.08 40.24 -11.05
CA PRO A 255 22.21 40.92 -10.09
C PRO A 255 21.13 41.79 -10.76
N ALA A 256 21.46 42.46 -11.87
CA ALA A 256 20.52 43.29 -12.62
C ALA A 256 19.43 42.46 -13.34
N GLU A 257 19.81 41.35 -13.98
CA GLU A 257 18.85 40.44 -14.61
C GLU A 257 17.91 39.82 -13.57
N ARG A 258 18.45 39.41 -12.42
CA ARG A 258 17.69 38.86 -11.30
C ARG A 258 16.65 39.86 -10.76
N GLN A 259 17.05 41.11 -10.57
CA GLN A 259 16.12 42.13 -10.08
C GLN A 259 15.01 42.41 -11.11
N SER A 260 15.36 42.55 -12.38
CA SER A 260 14.38 42.72 -13.47
C SER A 260 13.38 41.55 -13.55
N LEU A 261 13.84 40.33 -13.37
CA LEU A 261 13.01 39.13 -13.30
C LEU A 261 12.02 39.17 -12.13
N LEU A 262 12.51 39.50 -10.93
CA LEU A 262 11.68 39.62 -9.73
C LEU A 262 10.62 40.73 -9.85
N ASP A 263 10.96 41.84 -10.50
CA ASP A 263 10.05 42.95 -10.72
C ASP A 263 9.00 42.65 -11.80
N SER A 264 9.30 41.74 -12.73
CA SER A 264 8.33 41.29 -13.75
C SER A 264 7.26 40.33 -13.20
N LEU A 265 7.51 39.69 -12.05
CA LEU A 265 6.60 38.71 -11.47
C LEU A 265 5.54 39.37 -10.58
N PRO A 266 4.25 39.00 -10.72
CA PRO A 266 3.21 39.51 -9.83
C PRO A 266 3.46 39.08 -8.38
N ARG A 267 3.69 40.05 -7.48
CA ARG A 267 3.93 39.79 -6.06
C ARG A 267 2.61 39.47 -5.32
N PRO A 268 2.48 38.31 -4.67
CA PRO A 268 1.32 38.00 -3.83
C PRO A 268 1.39 38.76 -2.49
N SER A 269 0.24 39.00 -1.86
CA SER A 269 0.20 39.51 -0.48
C SER A 269 0.63 38.42 0.52
N GLN A 270 1.12 38.83 1.70
CA GLN A 270 1.54 37.90 2.75
C GLN A 270 0.42 36.91 3.14
N SER A 271 -0.81 37.41 3.26
CA SER A 271 -1.99 36.59 3.54
C SER A 271 -2.25 35.52 2.47
N GLN A 272 -2.03 35.82 1.19
CA GLN A 272 -2.18 34.83 0.12
C GLN A 272 -1.06 33.78 0.15
N VAL A 273 0.16 34.18 0.53
CA VAL A 273 1.30 33.26 0.70
C VAL A 273 1.06 32.28 1.84
N ASP A 274 0.51 32.73 2.97
CA ASP A 274 0.19 31.86 4.10
C ASP A 274 -0.88 30.81 3.72
N VAL A 275 -1.88 31.21 2.93
CA VAL A 275 -2.90 30.28 2.40
C VAL A 275 -2.27 29.25 1.46
N ALA A 276 -1.45 29.69 0.51
CA ALA A 276 -0.82 28.81 -0.48
C ALA A 276 0.24 27.86 0.11
N SER A 277 0.93 28.29 1.16
CA SER A 277 1.94 27.47 1.87
C SER A 277 1.30 26.44 2.82
N GLY A 278 -0.03 26.39 2.89
CA GLY A 278 -0.76 25.46 3.75
C GLY A 278 -0.78 25.85 5.23
N ARG A 279 -0.44 27.12 5.58
CA ARG A 279 -0.68 27.67 6.92
C ARG A 279 -2.16 27.98 7.16
N ALA A 280 -2.96 28.07 6.10
CA ALA A 280 -4.42 27.99 6.20
C ALA A 280 -4.89 26.53 6.17
N PRO A 281 -5.95 26.17 6.93
CA PRO A 281 -6.46 24.81 6.94
C PRO A 281 -6.87 24.40 5.53
N LYS A 282 -6.17 23.40 4.97
CA LYS A 282 -6.63 22.75 3.74
C LYS A 282 -8.03 22.22 4.02
N LYS A 283 -9.04 22.72 3.31
CA LYS A 283 -10.36 22.10 3.28
C LYS A 283 -10.15 20.70 2.72
N LEU A 284 -10.10 19.71 3.61
CA LEU A 284 -10.00 18.31 3.25
C LEU A 284 -11.15 18.03 2.27
N HIS A 285 -10.83 17.64 1.04
CA HIS A 285 -11.84 17.24 0.06
C HIS A 285 -12.41 15.85 0.46
N TRP A 286 -13.00 15.78 1.66
CA TRP A 286 -13.61 14.59 2.24
C TRP A 286 -14.46 13.90 1.20
N LYS A 287 -15.31 14.64 0.47
CA LYS A 287 -16.25 14.06 -0.49
C LYS A 287 -15.57 13.23 -1.60
N ARG A 288 -14.38 13.63 -2.08
CA ARG A 288 -13.63 12.84 -3.07
C ARG A 288 -12.94 11.64 -2.42
N GLY A 289 -12.31 11.82 -1.27
CA GLY A 289 -11.70 10.71 -0.54
C GLY A 289 -12.73 9.65 -0.12
N LEU A 290 -13.90 10.09 0.31
CA LEU A 290 -15.03 9.27 0.69
C LEU A 290 -15.67 8.56 -0.50
N ALA A 291 -15.84 9.25 -1.64
CA ALA A 291 -16.35 8.62 -2.86
C ALA A 291 -15.37 7.55 -3.40
N THR A 292 -14.07 7.83 -3.39
CA THR A 292 -13.06 6.83 -3.76
C THR A 292 -13.05 5.66 -2.78
N PHE A 293 -13.12 5.93 -1.48
CA PHE A 293 -13.19 4.90 -0.44
C PHE A 293 -14.42 4.00 -0.59
N PHE A 294 -15.61 4.58 -0.74
CA PHE A 294 -16.83 3.80 -1.00
C PHE A 294 -16.80 3.10 -2.35
N GLY A 295 -16.17 3.68 -3.37
CA GLY A 295 -15.96 3.03 -4.66
C GLY A 295 -15.09 1.78 -4.54
N ILE A 296 -14.00 1.85 -3.76
CA ILE A 296 -13.14 0.71 -3.46
C ILE A 296 -13.90 -0.35 -2.66
N ILE A 297 -14.66 0.06 -1.63
CA ILE A 297 -15.50 -0.87 -0.86
C ILE A 297 -16.52 -1.56 -1.76
N LEU A 298 -17.21 -0.82 -2.62
CA LEU A 298 -18.21 -1.39 -3.51
C LEU A 298 -17.60 -2.37 -4.51
N LEU A 299 -16.40 -2.07 -5.03
CA LEU A 299 -15.63 -2.98 -5.86
C LEU A 299 -15.23 -4.26 -5.10
N ALA A 300 -14.77 -4.11 -3.85
CA ALA A 300 -14.42 -5.24 -3.00
C ALA A 300 -15.66 -6.11 -2.70
N VAL A 301 -16.78 -5.50 -2.34
CA VAL A 301 -18.06 -6.20 -2.12
C VAL A 301 -18.53 -6.92 -3.38
N ALA A 302 -18.42 -6.28 -4.55
CA ALA A 302 -18.76 -6.91 -5.82
C ALA A 302 -17.84 -8.09 -6.15
N ALA A 303 -16.54 -7.97 -5.90
CA ALA A 303 -15.57 -9.05 -6.11
C ALA A 303 -15.81 -10.23 -5.16
N VAL A 304 -16.01 -9.95 -3.87
CA VAL A 304 -16.33 -10.97 -2.84
C VAL A 304 -17.66 -11.64 -3.16
N GLY A 305 -18.69 -10.86 -3.53
CA GLY A 305 -19.99 -11.39 -3.92
C GLY A 305 -19.92 -12.25 -5.19
N ALA A 306 -19.18 -11.82 -6.21
CA ALA A 306 -18.98 -12.61 -7.42
C ALA A 306 -18.22 -13.91 -7.15
N TYR A 307 -17.19 -13.86 -6.30
CA TYR A 307 -16.48 -15.06 -5.85
C TYR A 307 -17.39 -16.00 -5.07
N TRP A 308 -18.21 -15.48 -4.15
CA TRP A 308 -19.18 -16.29 -3.40
C TRP A 308 -20.21 -16.95 -4.30
N VAL A 309 -20.78 -16.22 -5.28
CA VAL A 309 -21.68 -16.81 -6.27
C VAL A 309 -20.97 -17.93 -7.03
N TYR A 310 -19.76 -17.67 -7.54
CA TYR A 310 -18.94 -18.72 -8.18
C TYR A 310 -18.74 -19.93 -7.27
N TYR A 311 -18.43 -19.72 -5.99
CA TYR A 311 -18.23 -20.79 -5.03
C TYR A 311 -19.47 -21.68 -4.93
N VAL A 312 -20.64 -21.10 -4.62
CA VAL A 312 -21.85 -21.89 -4.35
C VAL A 312 -22.43 -22.53 -5.61
N THR A 313 -22.28 -21.91 -6.79
CA THR A 313 -22.87 -22.43 -8.03
C THR A 313 -21.93 -23.27 -8.89
N SER A 314 -20.63 -23.02 -8.82
CA SER A 314 -19.69 -23.46 -9.87
C SER A 314 -18.39 -24.08 -9.35
N SER A 315 -18.03 -23.91 -8.07
CA SER A 315 -16.80 -24.51 -7.51
C SER A 315 -16.78 -26.02 -7.69
N GLU A 316 -15.61 -26.59 -8.01
CA GLU A 316 -15.43 -28.04 -8.16
C GLU A 316 -15.55 -28.80 -6.83
N THR A 317 -15.41 -28.10 -5.70
CA THR A 317 -15.48 -28.67 -4.35
C THR A 317 -16.34 -27.81 -3.42
N GLN A 318 -17.03 -28.47 -2.48
CA GLN A 318 -17.76 -27.82 -1.39
C GLN A 318 -16.83 -27.29 -0.28
N PHE A 319 -15.61 -27.82 -0.18
CA PHE A 319 -14.62 -27.47 0.84
C PHE A 319 -13.65 -26.37 0.38
N ASP A 320 -14.17 -25.33 -0.28
CA ASP A 320 -13.40 -24.12 -0.58
C ASP A 320 -13.40 -23.21 0.65
N SER A 321 -12.24 -23.00 1.27
CA SER A 321 -12.19 -22.31 2.56
C SER A 321 -12.66 -20.87 2.54
N ILE A 322 -12.26 -20.11 1.51
CA ILE A 322 -12.69 -18.71 1.36
C ILE A 322 -14.21 -18.66 1.09
N GLY A 323 -14.71 -19.57 0.25
CA GLY A 323 -16.12 -19.68 -0.08
C GLY A 323 -16.97 -20.02 1.15
N MET A 324 -16.54 -21.01 1.93
CA MET A 324 -17.18 -21.42 3.18
C MET A 324 -17.23 -20.26 4.19
N GLU A 325 -16.12 -19.53 4.38
CA GLU A 325 -16.06 -18.32 5.21
C GLU A 325 -17.03 -17.23 4.78
N ILE A 326 -17.01 -16.87 3.50
CA ILE A 326 -17.94 -15.86 3.01
C ILE A 326 -19.38 -16.32 3.22
N ASN A 327 -19.69 -17.57 2.87
CA ASN A 327 -21.05 -18.09 3.00
C ASN A 327 -21.51 -18.11 4.45
N ALA A 328 -20.68 -18.55 5.39
CA ALA A 328 -20.99 -18.61 6.83
C ALA A 328 -21.25 -17.22 7.43
N MET A 329 -20.63 -16.17 6.89
CA MET A 329 -20.79 -14.79 7.35
C MET A 329 -22.02 -14.09 6.78
N LEU A 330 -22.61 -14.62 5.69
CA LEU A 330 -23.75 -13.98 5.05
C LEU A 330 -25.01 -14.03 5.92
N PRO A 331 -25.90 -13.02 5.80
CA PRO A 331 -27.21 -13.04 6.44
C PRO A 331 -27.96 -14.33 6.13
N GLU A 332 -28.73 -14.82 7.09
CA GLU A 332 -29.39 -16.13 7.05
C GLU A 332 -30.11 -16.47 5.73
N PRO A 333 -30.84 -15.54 5.07
CA PRO A 333 -31.47 -15.85 3.78
C PRO A 333 -30.47 -16.18 2.67
N LEU A 334 -29.35 -15.45 2.61
CA LEU A 334 -28.32 -15.67 1.58
C LEU A 334 -27.48 -16.90 1.90
N ASN A 335 -27.14 -17.10 3.18
CA ASN A 335 -26.41 -18.27 3.61
C ASN A 335 -27.20 -19.57 3.33
N ARG A 336 -28.50 -19.62 3.65
CA ARG A 336 -29.37 -20.76 3.35
C ARG A 336 -29.43 -21.03 1.84
N TRP A 337 -29.65 -20.00 1.04
CA TRP A 337 -29.65 -20.16 -0.41
C TRP A 337 -28.32 -20.70 -0.95
N GLY A 338 -27.19 -20.21 -0.43
CA GLY A 338 -25.86 -20.71 -0.78
C GLY A 338 -25.68 -22.18 -0.40
N CYS A 339 -26.17 -22.58 0.77
CA CYS A 339 -26.17 -23.98 1.20
C CYS A 339 -27.06 -24.87 0.32
N ASP A 340 -28.23 -24.40 -0.11
CA ASP A 340 -29.10 -25.14 -1.03
C ASP A 340 -28.41 -25.40 -2.38
N GLN A 341 -27.68 -24.40 -2.92
CA GLN A 341 -26.93 -24.57 -4.17
C GLN A 341 -25.80 -25.59 -4.04
N LEU A 342 -25.08 -25.57 -2.93
CA LEU A 342 -24.03 -26.55 -2.64
C LEU A 342 -24.63 -27.94 -2.44
N GLN A 343 -25.72 -28.06 -1.68
CA GLN A 343 -26.40 -29.34 -1.43
C GLN A 343 -26.95 -29.95 -2.72
N ALA A 344 -27.48 -29.15 -3.64
CA ALA A 344 -27.95 -29.64 -4.93
C ALA A 344 -26.84 -30.32 -5.76
N ARG A 345 -25.57 -30.03 -5.46
CA ARG A 345 -24.41 -30.53 -6.20
C ARG A 345 -23.63 -31.59 -5.43
N PHE A 346 -23.62 -31.51 -4.10
CA PHE A 346 -22.78 -32.32 -3.22
C PHE A 346 -23.56 -33.03 -2.10
N GLY A 347 -24.89 -33.07 -2.17
CA GLY A 347 -25.77 -33.55 -1.09
C GLY A 347 -25.59 -35.01 -0.69
N ASP A 348 -24.90 -35.82 -1.50
CA ASP A 348 -24.54 -37.20 -1.17
C ASP A 348 -23.32 -37.30 -0.22
N ASP A 349 -22.67 -36.19 0.09
CA ASP A 349 -21.49 -36.07 0.97
C ASP A 349 -21.79 -35.12 2.16
N ARG A 350 -20.88 -35.04 3.12
CA ARG A 350 -21.02 -34.21 4.33
C ARG A 350 -21.07 -32.72 3.99
N ALA A 351 -21.87 -31.97 4.75
CA ALA A 351 -22.03 -30.54 4.53
C ALA A 351 -20.73 -29.77 4.85
N PRO A 352 -20.40 -28.71 4.07
CA PRO A 352 -19.28 -27.84 4.37
C PRO A 352 -19.59 -26.94 5.57
N TRP A 353 -18.55 -26.43 6.23
CA TRP A 353 -18.71 -25.47 7.31
C TRP A 353 -19.48 -24.23 6.82
N GLY A 354 -20.35 -23.69 7.68
CA GLY A 354 -21.34 -22.68 7.31
C GLY A 354 -22.65 -23.24 6.76
N CYS A 355 -22.71 -24.54 6.43
CA CYS A 355 -23.92 -25.25 5.98
C CYS A 355 -24.26 -26.51 6.79
N VAL A 356 -23.46 -26.84 7.79
CA VAL A 356 -23.71 -27.96 8.71
C VAL A 356 -24.88 -27.70 9.66
N ALA A 357 -25.65 -28.74 9.93
CA ALA A 357 -26.64 -28.81 10.99
C ALA A 357 -25.96 -29.00 12.36
N ALA A 358 -26.75 -29.09 13.42
CA ALA A 358 -26.26 -29.22 14.80
C ALA A 358 -25.46 -30.51 15.06
N ASP A 359 -25.54 -31.50 14.16
CA ASP A 359 -24.76 -32.74 14.19
C ASP A 359 -23.42 -32.64 13.45
N PHE A 360 -23.06 -31.44 12.98
CA PHE A 360 -21.80 -31.09 12.31
C PHE A 360 -21.47 -31.93 11.06
N THR A 361 -22.44 -32.66 10.53
CA THR A 361 -22.24 -33.59 9.41
C THR A 361 -23.36 -33.48 8.38
N SER A 362 -24.60 -33.35 8.84
CA SER A 362 -25.76 -33.21 7.96
C SER A 362 -25.90 -31.78 7.44
N TRP A 363 -26.57 -31.64 6.30
CA TRP A 363 -26.97 -30.36 5.74
C TRP A 363 -28.10 -29.74 6.58
N LYS A 364 -28.07 -28.42 6.77
CA LYS A 364 -29.04 -27.67 7.60
C LYS A 364 -30.25 -27.13 6.84
#